data_AF-A0AAV1U084-F1
#
_entry.id   AF-A0AAV1U084-F1
#
_cell.length_a   1.000
_cell.length_b   1.000
_cell.length_c   1.000
_cell.angle_alpha   90.00
_cell.angle_beta   90.00
_cell.angle_gamma   90.00
#
_symmetry.space_group_name_H-M   'P 1'
#
loop_
_entity.id
_entity.type
_entity.pdbx_description
1 polymer ?
#
loop_
_entity_poly.entity_id
_entity_poly.type
_entity_poly.pdbx_seq_one_letter_code
_entity_poly.pdbx_strand_id
1 'polypeptide(L)'
;MFLYHSMLFLILFLWNRAVCIAHNHSRLSALSENLLDNQTLLKPLAADATTGVEQRDGARGHPAFLGNLGRGAAILAVKGYLLQQPRPETAFKVLRIGKGQDKLPADKRSKIWIEYARDYKKSDDEEGWYKPEKVFTLLIKTHPVDDVLDWFQAVGMRKDADELRDILSKDDFPALRKSMNQQWLDLGTSPEVVFKLLGVGNKPILLDPNASHWILYCGQFRQKYGDDAFSVKEIVRCLLGTENVHKSLFYGAYLQLVGHRYPTLRLLTSKMRDALYEQLVKVENMSPLLAYRFLRWQIGTDVLKLPRSDRHFRAVRDYTLKYASRIDSLEEAMAEYVFDHLTPSQMYKYLESISTNRT
;
A
#
# COMPACT_ATOMS: atom_id res chain seq x y z
N MET A 1 8.30 -25.66 -34.56
CA MET A 1 8.41 -25.34 -33.12
C MET A 1 7.57 -24.13 -32.68
N PHE A 2 7.18 -23.21 -33.59
CA PHE A 2 6.35 -22.03 -33.25
C PHE A 2 4.83 -22.26 -33.15
N LEU A 3 4.30 -23.38 -33.68
CA LEU A 3 2.86 -23.68 -33.61
C LEU A 3 2.41 -24.28 -32.27
N TYR A 4 3.31 -24.95 -31.53
CA TYR A 4 2.99 -25.57 -30.25
C TYR A 4 2.79 -24.55 -29.11
N HIS A 5 3.50 -23.42 -29.14
CA HIS A 5 3.32 -22.36 -28.12
C HIS A 5 2.04 -21.55 -28.32
N SER A 6 1.56 -21.43 -29.56
CA SER A 6 0.31 -20.70 -29.84
C SER A 6 -0.94 -21.49 -29.45
N MET A 7 -0.92 -22.83 -29.54
CA MET A 7 -2.03 -23.67 -29.06
C MET A 7 -2.07 -23.76 -27.54
N LEU A 8 -0.93 -23.77 -26.84
CA LEU A 8 -0.93 -23.80 -25.37
C LEU A 8 -1.55 -22.53 -24.77
N PHE A 9 -1.36 -21.38 -25.42
CA PHE A 9 -1.93 -20.10 -24.99
C PHE A 9 -3.47 -20.06 -25.18
N LEU A 10 -3.98 -20.64 -26.27
CA LEU A 10 -5.42 -20.73 -26.53
C LEU A 10 -6.12 -21.71 -25.58
N ILE A 11 -5.46 -22.82 -25.20
CA ILE A 11 -5.99 -23.79 -24.23
C ILE A 11 -6.03 -23.19 -22.81
N LEU A 12 -4.99 -22.44 -22.40
CA LEU A 12 -5.00 -21.72 -21.11
C LEU A 12 -6.04 -20.59 -21.05
N PHE A 13 -6.26 -19.89 -22.17
CA PHE A 13 -7.24 -18.81 -22.25
C PHE A 13 -8.70 -19.32 -22.24
N LEU A 14 -8.95 -20.50 -22.82
CA LEU A 14 -10.27 -21.15 -22.79
C LEU A 14 -10.56 -21.84 -21.44
N TRP A 15 -9.55 -22.39 -20.77
CA TRP A 15 -9.72 -22.96 -19.42
C TRP A 15 -10.11 -21.89 -18.39
N ASN A 16 -9.52 -20.68 -18.46
CA ASN A 16 -9.86 -19.58 -17.56
C ASN A 16 -11.28 -19.03 -17.75
N ARG A 17 -11.86 -19.15 -18.95
CA ARG A 17 -13.26 -18.75 -19.19
C ARG A 17 -14.28 -19.78 -18.72
N ALA A 18 -13.94 -21.08 -18.73
CA ALA A 18 -14.83 -22.13 -18.25
C ALA A 18 -14.94 -22.16 -16.71
N VAL A 19 -13.87 -21.81 -15.99
CA VAL A 19 -13.88 -21.76 -14.52
C VAL A 19 -14.69 -20.57 -13.97
N CYS A 20 -14.81 -19.47 -14.70
CA CYS A 20 -15.64 -18.33 -14.28
C CYS A 20 -17.16 -18.52 -14.50
N ILE A 21 -17.60 -19.53 -15.24
CA ILE A 21 -19.02 -19.73 -15.58
C ILE A 21 -19.68 -20.86 -14.76
N ALA A 22 -18.90 -21.68 -14.04
CA ALA A 22 -19.42 -22.86 -13.34
C ALA A 22 -19.72 -22.68 -11.83
N HIS A 23 -19.58 -21.49 -11.24
CA HIS A 23 -19.84 -21.32 -9.79
C HIS A 23 -20.88 -20.27 -9.38
N ASN A 24 -21.66 -19.78 -10.33
CA ASN A 24 -22.86 -18.99 -10.05
C ASN A 24 -24.10 -19.75 -10.47
N HIS A 25 -24.51 -20.75 -9.69
CA HIS A 25 -25.91 -21.17 -9.53
C HIS A 25 -25.98 -22.27 -8.45
N SER A 26 -26.13 -21.87 -7.19
CA SER A 26 -26.96 -22.61 -6.22
C SER A 26 -27.31 -21.71 -5.04
N ARG A 27 -28.60 -21.76 -4.71
CA ARG A 27 -29.35 -20.91 -3.80
C ARG A 27 -29.09 -21.21 -2.32
N LEU A 28 -29.15 -20.15 -1.52
CA LEU A 28 -29.86 -20.00 -0.23
C LEU A 28 -29.81 -21.16 0.80
N SER A 29 -29.19 -20.90 1.95
CA SER A 29 -29.96 -20.73 3.20
C SER A 29 -29.15 -19.97 4.26
N ALA A 30 -29.89 -19.31 5.16
CA ALA A 30 -29.48 -18.28 6.11
C ALA A 30 -28.77 -18.79 7.38
N LEU A 31 -27.80 -18.02 7.88
CA LEU A 31 -27.25 -17.93 9.25
C LEU A 31 -25.99 -17.05 9.10
N SER A 32 -25.66 -16.02 9.86
CA SER A 32 -26.08 -15.56 11.17
C SER A 32 -25.58 -14.12 11.35
N GLU A 33 -26.43 -13.29 11.95
CA GLU A 33 -26.12 -12.33 13.01
C GLU A 33 -25.00 -11.29 12.83
N ASN A 34 -25.48 -10.07 12.70
CA ASN A 34 -24.84 -8.81 13.08
C ASN A 34 -24.13 -8.93 14.44
N LEU A 35 -22.84 -8.62 14.48
CA LEU A 35 -22.12 -8.42 15.73
C LEU A 35 -21.01 -7.39 15.51
N LEU A 36 -21.41 -6.12 15.58
CA LEU A 36 -20.62 -4.96 16.03
C LEU A 36 -21.50 -3.71 15.91
N ASP A 37 -22.62 -3.73 16.64
CA ASP A 37 -23.39 -2.53 16.98
C ASP A 37 -23.16 -2.25 18.46
N ASN A 38 -22.42 -1.19 18.76
CA ASN A 38 -22.36 -0.56 20.07
C ASN A 38 -21.92 0.89 19.86
N GLN A 39 -22.86 1.68 19.35
CA GLN A 39 -22.89 3.13 19.51
C GLN A 39 -24.10 3.52 20.35
N THR A 40 -23.96 4.66 21.05
CA THR A 40 -24.83 5.32 22.05
C THR A 40 -24.57 4.83 23.48
N LEU A 41 -24.19 5.67 24.45
CA LEU A 41 -24.65 7.03 24.76
C LEU A 41 -23.55 7.84 25.46
N LEU A 42 -23.35 9.10 25.06
CA LEU A 42 -23.52 10.27 25.93
C LEU A 42 -23.41 11.55 25.08
N LYS A 43 -24.50 12.30 25.04
CA LYS A 43 -24.64 13.62 24.41
C LYS A 43 -24.11 14.74 25.35
N PRO A 44 -23.88 15.95 24.83
CA PRO A 44 -22.99 16.94 25.43
C PRO A 44 -23.72 17.85 26.43
N LEU A 45 -22.97 18.39 27.39
CA LEU A 45 -23.31 19.66 28.03
C LEU A 45 -22.23 20.69 27.69
N ALA A 46 -22.66 21.79 27.10
CA ALA A 46 -21.86 22.99 26.91
C ALA A 46 -21.94 23.87 28.16
N ALA A 47 -20.83 24.53 28.53
CA ALA A 47 -20.74 25.97 28.73
C ALA A 47 -19.35 26.39 29.25
N ASP A 48 -18.91 27.51 28.70
CA ASP A 48 -17.75 28.36 28.97
C ASP A 48 -17.10 28.35 30.37
N ALA A 49 -15.77 28.47 30.41
CA ALA A 49 -15.11 29.71 30.82
C ALA A 49 -13.57 29.60 30.76
N THR A 50 -12.99 30.77 30.56
CA THR A 50 -11.61 31.19 30.39
C THR A 50 -10.58 30.85 31.47
N THR A 51 -9.31 30.92 31.04
CA THR A 51 -8.07 31.32 31.75
C THR A 51 -7.36 30.35 32.71
N GLY A 52 -6.05 30.22 32.50
CA GLY A 52 -5.06 30.41 33.57
C GLY A 52 -4.38 29.15 34.13
N VAL A 53 -3.15 28.92 33.68
CA VAL A 53 -1.98 28.43 34.43
C VAL A 53 -2.25 27.82 35.81
N GLU A 54 -1.99 26.52 35.99
CA GLU A 54 -1.14 26.05 37.10
C GLU A 54 -0.68 24.59 36.96
N GLN A 55 0.42 24.33 37.64
CA GLN A 55 1.33 23.21 37.59
C GLN A 55 0.89 22.08 38.52
N ARG A 56 1.40 20.87 38.20
CA ARG A 56 1.76 19.76 39.10
C ARG A 56 0.71 18.75 39.59
N ASP A 57 1.20 17.51 39.47
CA ASP A 57 1.06 16.36 40.35
C ASP A 57 -0.19 15.47 40.25
N GLY A 58 0.06 14.26 39.73
CA GLY A 58 -0.91 13.17 39.80
C GLY A 58 -0.57 11.89 39.05
N ALA A 59 0.69 11.60 38.70
CA ALA A 59 1.09 10.32 38.10
C ALA A 59 2.09 9.57 38.99
N ARG A 60 1.62 9.09 40.15
CA ARG A 60 2.25 7.94 40.82
C ARG A 60 1.78 6.67 40.15
N GLY A 61 2.68 6.00 39.46
CA GLY A 61 2.43 4.71 38.81
C GLY A 61 3.55 4.29 37.87
N HIS A 62 4.79 4.33 38.34
CA HIS A 62 5.90 3.60 37.71
C HIS A 62 5.70 2.07 37.90
N PRO A 63 6.31 1.18 37.09
CA PRO A 63 7.68 1.38 36.63
C PRO A 63 8.08 0.92 35.22
N ALA A 64 9.12 1.59 34.75
CA ALA A 64 10.13 1.10 33.82
C ALA A 64 10.89 -0.14 34.37
N PHE A 65 10.19 -1.24 34.67
CA PHE A 65 10.73 -2.35 35.45
C PHE A 65 11.65 -3.32 34.67
N LEU A 66 11.65 -3.28 33.34
CA LEU A 66 12.37 -4.25 32.51
C LEU A 66 13.61 -3.68 31.80
N GLY A 67 14.00 -2.43 32.06
CA GLY A 67 15.07 -1.77 31.31
C GLY A 67 16.48 -2.31 31.55
N ASN A 68 16.77 -2.84 32.74
CA ASN A 68 18.15 -3.07 33.22
C ASN A 68 18.44 -4.47 33.79
N LEU A 69 17.59 -5.47 33.53
CA LEU A 69 17.82 -6.84 34.01
C LEU A 69 18.68 -7.66 33.05
N GLY A 70 19.62 -8.44 33.57
CA GLY A 70 20.35 -9.44 32.78
C GLY A 70 19.38 -10.39 32.06
N ARG A 71 19.74 -10.87 30.86
CA ARG A 71 18.83 -11.61 29.95
C ARG A 71 18.05 -12.74 30.63
N GLY A 72 18.65 -13.46 31.58
CA GLY A 72 17.96 -14.52 32.34
C GLY A 72 16.88 -14.01 33.30
N ALA A 73 17.15 -12.94 34.05
CA ALA A 73 16.20 -12.34 34.99
C ALA A 73 15.02 -11.66 34.26
N ALA A 74 15.26 -11.08 33.07
CA ALA A 74 14.21 -10.53 32.24
C ALA A 74 13.21 -11.60 31.76
N ILE A 75 13.68 -12.80 31.41
CA ILE A 75 12.81 -13.92 30.98
C ILE A 75 11.96 -14.45 32.13
N LEU A 76 12.52 -14.54 33.34
CA LEU A 76 11.75 -14.93 34.53
C LEU A 76 10.68 -13.90 34.87
N ALA A 77 10.98 -12.61 34.78
CA ALA A 77 10.01 -11.54 34.99
C ALA A 77 8.85 -11.58 33.97
N VAL A 78 9.15 -11.86 32.69
CA VAL A 78 8.13 -12.06 31.64
C VAL A 78 7.20 -13.22 32.01
N LYS A 79 7.76 -14.39 32.37
CA LYS A 79 6.95 -15.55 32.75
C LYS A 79 6.09 -15.26 33.99
N GLY A 80 6.66 -14.63 35.01
CA GLY A 80 5.96 -14.24 36.23
C GLY A 80 4.77 -13.31 35.97
N TYR A 81 4.93 -12.35 35.06
CA TYR A 81 3.83 -11.46 34.67
C TYR A 81 2.71 -12.21 33.93
N LEU A 82 3.05 -13.14 33.03
CA LEU A 82 2.05 -13.90 32.26
C LEU A 82 1.23 -14.89 33.10
N LEU A 83 1.77 -15.35 34.24
CA LEU A 83 1.02 -16.14 35.22
C LEU A 83 -0.19 -15.39 35.82
N GLN A 84 -0.19 -14.06 35.77
CA GLN A 84 -1.34 -13.23 36.19
C GLN A 84 -2.49 -13.26 35.17
N GLN A 85 -2.34 -14.02 34.08
CA GLN A 85 -3.28 -14.15 32.98
C GLN A 85 -3.81 -12.82 32.37
N PRO A 86 -2.93 -11.83 32.12
CA PRO A 86 -3.34 -10.59 31.45
C PRO A 86 -3.81 -10.87 30.00
N ARG A 87 -4.82 -10.14 29.50
CA ARG A 87 -5.22 -10.28 28.09
C ARG A 87 -4.00 -10.21 27.15
N PRO A 88 -3.88 -11.07 26.12
CA PRO A 88 -2.66 -11.12 25.32
C PRO A 88 -2.27 -9.79 24.63
N GLU A 89 -3.22 -8.94 24.23
CA GLU A 89 -2.90 -7.59 23.74
C GLU A 89 -2.25 -6.70 24.82
N THR A 90 -2.73 -6.80 26.06
CA THR A 90 -2.17 -6.07 27.20
C THR A 90 -0.77 -6.58 27.48
N ALA A 91 -0.58 -7.89 27.49
CA ALA A 91 0.72 -8.51 27.65
C ALA A 91 1.71 -8.09 26.55
N PHE A 92 1.27 -8.08 25.29
CA PHE A 92 2.08 -7.65 24.16
C PHE A 92 2.65 -6.24 24.38
N LYS A 93 1.80 -5.30 24.84
CA LYS A 93 2.19 -3.92 25.12
C LYS A 93 3.15 -3.82 26.30
N VAL A 94 2.82 -4.45 27.42
CA VAL A 94 3.62 -4.39 28.67
C VAL A 94 4.99 -5.02 28.49
N LEU A 95 5.05 -6.15 27.79
CA LEU A 95 6.31 -6.85 27.51
C LEU A 95 7.14 -6.17 26.41
N ARG A 96 6.60 -5.13 25.75
CA ARG A 96 7.26 -4.37 24.69
C ARG A 96 7.77 -5.28 23.56
N ILE A 97 6.95 -6.25 23.17
CA ILE A 97 7.28 -7.24 22.13
C ILE A 97 7.70 -6.53 20.84
N GLY A 98 8.88 -6.88 20.31
CA GLY A 98 9.43 -6.28 19.08
C GLY A 98 9.95 -4.83 19.22
N LYS A 99 9.81 -4.18 20.39
CA LYS A 99 10.35 -2.82 20.62
C LYS A 99 11.75 -2.83 21.26
N GLY A 100 12.50 -3.91 21.09
CA GLY A 100 13.86 -4.09 21.61
C GLY A 100 14.96 -3.74 20.60
N GLN A 101 16.22 -3.93 20.99
CA GLN A 101 17.36 -3.84 20.07
C GLN A 101 17.48 -5.08 19.15
N ASP A 102 16.98 -6.23 19.62
CA ASP A 102 16.97 -7.45 18.84
C ASP A 102 15.91 -7.37 17.73
N LYS A 103 16.23 -7.86 16.54
CA LYS A 103 15.24 -8.05 15.46
C LYS A 103 14.10 -8.95 15.96
N LEU A 104 12.89 -8.75 15.43
CA LEU A 104 11.69 -9.48 15.85
C LEU A 104 11.89 -11.01 15.93
N PRO A 105 12.53 -11.70 14.94
CA PRO A 105 12.80 -13.14 15.02
C PRO A 105 13.74 -13.57 16.17
N ALA A 106 14.58 -12.67 16.66
CA ALA A 106 15.51 -12.93 17.75
C ALA A 106 14.94 -12.57 19.13
N ASP A 107 13.76 -11.94 19.21
CA ASP A 107 13.15 -11.53 20.46
C ASP A 107 12.57 -12.73 21.21
N LYS A 108 13.33 -13.28 22.18
CA LYS A 108 12.90 -14.39 23.04
C LYS A 108 11.58 -14.12 23.79
N ARG A 109 11.26 -12.84 24.07
CA ARG A 109 10.00 -12.47 24.74
C ARG A 109 8.80 -12.69 23.83
N SER A 110 8.97 -12.45 22.52
CA SER A 110 7.92 -12.69 21.53
C SER A 110 7.52 -14.15 21.48
N LYS A 111 8.49 -15.07 21.64
CA LYS A 111 8.25 -16.51 21.64
C LYS A 111 7.45 -16.95 22.87
N ILE A 112 7.85 -16.48 24.05
CA ILE A 112 7.13 -16.77 25.30
C ILE A 112 5.71 -16.16 25.25
N TRP A 113 5.58 -14.95 24.72
CA TRP A 113 4.28 -14.29 24.60
C TRP A 113 3.35 -14.99 23.62
N ILE A 114 3.84 -15.47 22.47
CA ILE A 114 2.97 -16.15 21.50
C ILE A 114 2.54 -17.54 21.99
N GLU A 115 3.41 -18.26 22.69
CA GLU A 115 3.06 -19.50 23.39
C GLU A 115 1.93 -19.24 24.40
N TYR A 116 2.10 -18.21 25.24
CA TYR A 116 1.05 -17.78 26.16
C TYR A 116 -0.26 -17.39 25.47
N ALA A 117 -0.19 -16.62 24.39
CA ALA A 117 -1.36 -16.11 23.68
C ALA A 117 -2.18 -17.24 23.01
N ARG A 118 -1.51 -18.30 22.57
CA ARG A 118 -2.15 -19.52 22.03
C ARG A 118 -2.86 -20.33 23.11
N ASP A 119 -2.28 -20.40 24.28
CA ASP A 119 -2.85 -21.14 25.42
C ASP A 119 -3.86 -20.30 26.22
N TYR A 120 -4.01 -19.01 25.87
CA TYR A 120 -4.92 -18.10 26.56
C TYR A 120 -6.38 -18.48 26.32
N LYS A 121 -7.02 -19.00 27.38
CA LYS A 121 -8.45 -19.29 27.44
C LYS A 121 -9.04 -18.56 28.64
N LYS A 122 -9.88 -17.56 28.39
CA LYS A 122 -10.73 -16.95 29.43
C LYS A 122 -12.17 -17.39 29.17
N SER A 123 -12.92 -17.63 30.25
CA SER A 123 -14.16 -18.41 30.36
C SER A 123 -15.28 -18.19 29.34
N ASP A 124 -15.24 -17.12 28.54
CA ASP A 124 -16.32 -16.74 27.62
C ASP A 124 -15.89 -16.81 26.14
N ASP A 125 -14.66 -17.25 25.85
CA ASP A 125 -14.08 -17.29 24.49
C ASP A 125 -13.68 -18.73 24.14
N GLU A 126 -14.66 -19.57 23.78
CA GLU A 126 -14.45 -20.99 23.46
C GLU A 126 -13.45 -21.21 22.31
N GLU A 127 -13.35 -20.26 21.38
CA GLU A 127 -12.46 -20.30 20.22
C GLU A 127 -11.00 -19.96 20.59
N GLY A 128 -10.78 -19.39 21.79
CA GLY A 128 -9.48 -18.90 22.23
C GLY A 128 -9.09 -17.58 21.56
N TRP A 129 -8.19 -16.85 22.21
CA TRP A 129 -7.83 -15.50 21.77
C TRP A 129 -7.03 -15.45 20.46
N TYR A 130 -6.24 -16.51 20.21
CA TYR A 130 -5.26 -16.54 19.14
C TYR A 130 -5.91 -16.70 17.75
N LYS A 131 -5.65 -15.72 16.88
CA LYS A 131 -5.90 -15.79 15.44
C LYS A 131 -4.68 -15.21 14.70
N PRO A 132 -4.17 -15.82 13.61
CA PRO A 132 -2.98 -15.34 12.90
C PRO A 132 -3.06 -13.86 12.50
N GLU A 133 -4.20 -13.42 11.96
CA GLU A 133 -4.46 -12.05 11.52
C GLU A 133 -4.40 -11.07 12.68
N LYS A 134 -4.88 -11.48 13.86
CA LYS A 134 -4.88 -10.66 15.06
C LYS A 134 -3.46 -10.40 15.56
N VAL A 135 -2.64 -11.44 15.60
CA VAL A 135 -1.21 -11.31 15.96
C VAL A 135 -0.45 -10.53 14.90
N PHE A 136 -0.69 -10.83 13.63
CA PHE A 136 -0.10 -10.11 12.50
C PHE A 136 -0.38 -8.61 12.59
N THR A 137 -1.64 -8.22 12.80
CA THR A 137 -2.03 -6.82 12.89
C THR A 137 -1.48 -6.08 14.12
N LEU A 138 -1.15 -6.78 15.21
CA LEU A 138 -0.42 -6.19 16.34
C LEU A 138 1.04 -5.87 15.97
N LEU A 139 1.69 -6.76 15.23
CA LEU A 139 3.11 -6.67 14.91
C LEU A 139 3.41 -5.65 13.80
N ILE A 140 2.58 -5.60 12.75
CA ILE A 140 2.76 -4.68 11.60
C ILE A 140 2.62 -3.20 11.95
N LYS A 141 2.20 -2.87 13.18
CA LYS A 141 2.16 -1.50 13.68
C LYS A 141 3.53 -0.85 13.66
N THR A 142 4.58 -1.65 13.90
CA THR A 142 5.94 -1.16 14.07
C THR A 142 6.98 -1.96 13.29
N HIS A 143 6.57 -3.04 12.62
CA HIS A 143 7.49 -3.93 11.91
C HIS A 143 7.09 -4.09 10.44
N PRO A 144 8.08 -4.23 9.54
CA PRO A 144 7.83 -4.57 8.15
C PRO A 144 7.01 -5.85 7.99
N VAL A 145 6.15 -5.90 6.98
CA VAL A 145 5.30 -7.07 6.69
C VAL A 145 6.14 -8.34 6.54
N ASP A 146 7.23 -8.27 5.78
CA ASP A 146 8.11 -9.43 5.56
C ASP A 146 8.77 -9.89 6.87
N ASP A 147 9.23 -8.97 7.72
CA ASP A 147 9.80 -9.30 9.04
C ASP A 147 8.78 -10.02 9.94
N VAL A 148 7.50 -9.63 9.88
CA VAL A 148 6.43 -10.30 10.63
C VAL A 148 6.17 -11.70 10.08
N LEU A 149 6.11 -11.87 8.76
CA LEU A 149 5.91 -13.18 8.14
C LEU A 149 7.08 -14.13 8.44
N ASP A 150 8.31 -13.64 8.40
CA ASP A 150 9.50 -14.39 8.76
C ASP A 150 9.53 -14.72 10.25
N TRP A 151 9.01 -13.82 11.10
CA TRP A 151 8.83 -14.10 12.53
C TRP A 151 7.86 -15.27 12.76
N PHE A 152 6.70 -15.31 12.09
CA PHE A 152 5.78 -16.45 12.19
C PHE A 152 6.49 -17.77 11.84
N GLN A 153 7.31 -17.79 10.79
CA GLN A 153 8.11 -18.97 10.45
C GLN A 153 9.13 -19.33 11.55
N ALA A 154 9.84 -18.34 12.09
CA ALA A 154 10.86 -18.54 13.12
C ALA A 154 10.28 -19.07 14.44
N VAL A 155 9.03 -18.74 14.78
CA VAL A 155 8.34 -19.29 15.96
C VAL A 155 7.60 -20.61 15.68
N GLY A 156 7.84 -21.24 14.52
CA GLY A 156 7.28 -22.55 14.17
C GLY A 156 5.87 -22.51 13.59
N MET A 157 5.40 -21.34 13.15
CA MET A 157 4.04 -21.08 12.68
C MET A 157 4.04 -20.87 11.16
N ARG A 158 4.68 -21.80 10.43
CA ARG A 158 4.87 -21.72 8.97
C ARG A 158 3.55 -21.70 8.21
N LYS A 159 2.59 -22.54 8.61
CA LYS A 159 1.26 -22.62 7.97
C LYS A 159 0.55 -21.27 8.03
N ASP A 160 0.56 -20.63 9.20
CA ASP A 160 -0.04 -19.32 9.44
C ASP A 160 0.66 -18.24 8.59
N ALA A 161 2.00 -18.29 8.48
CA ALA A 161 2.74 -17.39 7.61
C ALA A 161 2.34 -17.54 6.13
N ASP A 162 2.17 -18.77 5.67
CA ASP A 162 1.82 -19.07 4.27
C ASP A 162 0.36 -18.67 3.97
N GLU A 163 -0.56 -18.87 4.92
CA GLU A 163 -1.95 -18.39 4.83
C GLU A 163 -2.02 -16.85 4.78
N LEU A 164 -1.29 -16.17 5.66
CA LEU A 164 -1.21 -14.70 5.64
C LEU A 164 -0.63 -14.19 4.32
N ARG A 165 0.40 -14.86 3.77
CA ARG A 165 0.94 -14.53 2.44
C ARG A 165 -0.09 -14.71 1.34
N ASP A 166 -0.85 -15.80 1.35
CA ASP A 166 -1.93 -16.04 0.38
C ASP A 166 -2.97 -14.92 0.47
N ILE A 167 -3.46 -14.62 1.68
CA ILE A 167 -4.43 -13.54 1.91
C ILE A 167 -3.88 -12.21 1.37
N LEU A 168 -2.65 -11.83 1.75
CA LEU A 168 -2.06 -10.55 1.35
C LEU A 168 -1.81 -10.45 -0.15
N SER A 169 -1.64 -11.58 -0.85
CA SER A 169 -1.41 -11.61 -2.30
C SER A 169 -2.69 -11.43 -3.12
N LYS A 170 -3.88 -11.48 -2.50
CA LYS A 170 -5.16 -11.33 -3.19
C LYS A 170 -5.39 -9.92 -3.72
N ASP A 171 -5.92 -9.86 -4.93
CA ASP A 171 -6.13 -8.61 -5.68
C ASP A 171 -7.35 -7.80 -5.22
N ASP A 172 -8.24 -8.32 -4.39
CA ASP A 172 -9.48 -7.64 -4.00
C ASP A 172 -9.32 -6.68 -2.79
N PHE A 173 -8.09 -6.40 -2.37
CA PHE A 173 -7.78 -5.63 -1.17
C PHE A 173 -8.47 -6.24 0.08
N PRO A 174 -7.96 -7.39 0.55
CA PRO A 174 -8.63 -8.24 1.54
C PRO A 174 -8.89 -7.51 2.86
N ALA A 175 -9.81 -8.06 3.67
CA ALA A 175 -10.14 -7.53 5.00
C ALA A 175 -8.91 -7.29 5.88
N LEU A 176 -7.87 -8.13 5.75
CA LEU A 176 -6.60 -7.95 6.46
C LEU A 176 -5.90 -6.64 6.07
N ARG A 177 -5.78 -6.30 4.78
CA ARG A 177 -5.18 -5.04 4.32
C ARG A 177 -6.01 -3.82 4.76
N LYS A 178 -7.35 -3.96 4.80
CA LYS A 178 -8.24 -2.92 5.36
C LYS A 178 -7.98 -2.71 6.85
N SER A 179 -7.84 -3.78 7.63
CA SER A 179 -7.50 -3.72 9.05
C SER A 179 -6.14 -3.06 9.28
N MET A 180 -5.13 -3.41 8.49
CA MET A 180 -3.81 -2.77 8.55
C MET A 180 -3.91 -1.25 8.34
N ASN A 181 -4.61 -0.81 7.29
CA ASN A 181 -4.81 0.62 7.04
C ASN A 181 -5.53 1.31 8.18
N GLN A 182 -6.61 0.73 8.69
CA GLN A 182 -7.35 1.29 9.82
C GLN A 182 -6.46 1.47 11.04
N GLN A 183 -5.64 0.47 11.38
CA GLN A 183 -4.75 0.56 12.54
C GLN A 183 -3.65 1.61 12.36
N TRP A 184 -3.06 1.72 11.16
CA TRP A 184 -2.09 2.78 10.88
C TRP A 184 -2.74 4.17 10.87
N LEU A 185 -3.97 4.29 10.36
CA LEU A 185 -4.73 5.55 10.42
C LEU A 185 -5.10 5.92 11.84
N ASP A 186 -5.44 4.98 12.72
CA ASP A 186 -5.78 5.27 14.11
C ASP A 186 -4.57 5.68 14.95
N LEU A 187 -3.39 5.18 14.57
CA LEU A 187 -2.12 5.61 15.15
C LEU A 187 -1.58 6.91 14.55
N GLY A 188 -2.20 7.44 13.49
CA GLY A 188 -1.66 8.58 12.74
C GLY A 188 -0.31 8.30 12.10
N THR A 189 -0.02 7.05 11.74
CA THR A 189 1.24 6.65 11.12
C THR A 189 1.44 7.39 9.80
N SER A 190 2.56 8.10 9.61
CA SER A 190 2.75 8.84 8.36
C SER A 190 2.88 7.89 7.16
N PRO A 191 2.44 8.29 5.95
CA PRO A 191 2.59 7.46 4.77
C PRO A 191 4.04 7.05 4.47
N GLU A 192 5.04 7.87 4.80
CA GLU A 192 6.46 7.50 4.66
C GLU A 192 6.85 6.31 5.54
N VAL A 193 6.31 6.23 6.76
CA VAL A 193 6.53 5.08 7.64
C VAL A 193 5.81 3.85 7.09
N VAL A 194 4.56 4.00 6.63
CA VAL A 194 3.82 2.89 6.01
C VAL A 194 4.50 2.38 4.73
N PHE A 195 5.11 3.26 3.93
CA PHE A 195 5.90 2.87 2.75
C PHE A 195 6.98 1.85 3.13
N LYS A 196 7.71 2.12 4.23
CA LYS A 196 8.76 1.24 4.76
C LYS A 196 8.18 -0.03 5.38
N LEU A 197 7.09 0.07 6.14
CA LEU A 197 6.43 -1.09 6.76
C LEU A 197 5.91 -2.07 5.69
N LEU A 198 5.43 -1.55 4.57
CA LEU A 198 5.00 -2.37 3.44
C LEU A 198 6.15 -2.88 2.57
N GLY A 199 7.38 -2.40 2.79
CA GLY A 199 8.54 -2.76 1.97
C GLY A 199 8.40 -2.30 0.51
N VAL A 200 7.67 -1.21 0.26
CA VAL A 200 7.47 -0.71 -1.10
C VAL A 200 8.81 -0.30 -1.71
N GLY A 201 9.04 -0.70 -2.96
CA GLY A 201 10.29 -0.41 -3.67
C GLY A 201 11.38 -1.47 -3.50
N ASN A 202 11.17 -2.50 -2.68
CA ASN A 202 12.03 -3.70 -2.66
C ASN A 202 11.89 -4.54 -3.94
N LYS A 203 10.86 -4.28 -4.73
CA LYS A 203 10.57 -4.86 -6.05
C LYS A 203 10.29 -3.72 -7.03
N PRO A 204 10.42 -3.95 -8.34
CA PRO A 204 9.98 -2.96 -9.33
C PRO A 204 8.52 -2.54 -9.06
N ILE A 205 8.26 -1.24 -8.89
CA ILE A 205 6.96 -0.70 -8.44
C ILE A 205 5.79 -1.20 -9.29
N LEU A 206 6.00 -1.37 -10.60
CA LEU A 206 4.99 -1.86 -11.53
C LEU A 206 4.50 -3.28 -11.22
N LEU A 207 5.30 -4.06 -10.50
CA LEU A 207 5.03 -5.44 -10.12
C LEU A 207 4.80 -5.58 -8.60
N ASP A 208 4.83 -4.47 -7.86
CA ASP A 208 4.72 -4.48 -6.41
C ASP A 208 3.27 -4.28 -5.97
N PRO A 209 2.57 -5.32 -5.48
CA PRO A 209 1.21 -5.17 -4.96
C PRO A 209 1.15 -4.26 -3.72
N ASN A 210 2.28 -4.04 -3.03
CA ASN A 210 2.33 -3.14 -1.89
C ASN A 210 2.38 -1.67 -2.32
N ALA A 211 2.81 -1.36 -3.54
CA ALA A 211 2.78 0.01 -4.06
C ALA A 211 1.33 0.52 -4.20
N SER A 212 0.41 -0.29 -4.72
CA SER A 212 -1.00 0.11 -4.86
C SER A 212 -1.70 0.21 -3.50
N HIS A 213 -1.39 -0.71 -2.57
CA HIS A 213 -1.83 -0.62 -1.18
C HIS A 213 -1.35 0.68 -0.53
N TRP A 214 -0.08 1.03 -0.69
CA TRP A 214 0.46 2.25 -0.13
C TRP A 214 -0.16 3.52 -0.72
N ILE A 215 -0.42 3.56 -2.04
CA ILE A 215 -1.12 4.70 -2.67
C ILE A 215 -2.55 4.83 -2.12
N LEU A 216 -3.25 3.70 -1.92
CA LEU A 216 -4.56 3.71 -1.28
C LEU A 216 -4.49 4.24 0.16
N TYR A 217 -3.48 3.83 0.92
CA TYR A 217 -3.23 4.36 2.26
C TYR A 217 -2.99 5.88 2.23
N CYS A 218 -2.19 6.40 1.29
CA CYS A 218 -1.98 7.85 1.13
C CYS A 218 -3.30 8.59 0.89
N GLY A 219 -4.18 8.04 0.05
CA GLY A 219 -5.50 8.61 -0.19
C GLY A 219 -6.36 8.66 1.08
N GLN A 220 -6.40 7.57 1.85
CA GLN A 220 -7.15 7.51 3.11
C GLN A 220 -6.56 8.42 4.19
N PHE A 221 -5.24 8.53 4.26
CA PHE A 221 -4.55 9.41 5.20
C PHE A 221 -4.87 10.87 4.92
N ARG A 222 -4.79 11.30 3.65
CA ARG A 222 -5.18 12.65 3.21
C ARG A 222 -6.65 12.94 3.46
N GLN A 223 -7.52 11.94 3.26
CA GLN A 223 -8.95 12.09 3.57
C GLN A 223 -9.19 12.31 5.07
N LYS A 224 -8.43 11.63 5.95
CA LYS A 224 -8.58 11.74 7.41
C LYS A 224 -7.93 12.99 8.00
N TYR A 225 -6.76 13.39 7.50
CA TYR A 225 -5.92 14.44 8.09
C TYR A 225 -5.83 15.73 7.26
N GLY A 226 -6.44 15.76 6.08
CA GLY A 226 -6.40 16.89 5.15
C GLY A 226 -5.45 16.67 3.98
N ASP A 227 -5.75 17.34 2.86
CA ASP A 227 -5.04 17.16 1.59
C ASP A 227 -3.55 17.55 1.64
N ASP A 228 -3.18 18.43 2.56
CA ASP A 228 -1.81 18.90 2.76
C ASP A 228 -1.03 18.09 3.81
N ALA A 229 -1.68 17.15 4.52
CA ALA A 229 -1.02 16.32 5.53
C ALA A 229 0.03 15.36 4.92
N PHE A 230 -0.10 15.04 3.64
CA PHE A 230 0.93 14.37 2.85
C PHE A 230 0.75 14.73 1.38
N SER A 231 1.55 15.67 0.90
CA SER A 231 1.38 16.32 -0.41
C SER A 231 1.62 15.36 -1.58
N VAL A 232 1.04 15.68 -2.74
CA VAL A 232 1.24 14.90 -3.98
C VAL A 232 2.73 14.80 -4.34
N LYS A 233 3.49 15.86 -4.10
CA LYS A 233 4.94 15.89 -4.35
C LYS A 233 5.69 14.91 -3.44
N GLU A 234 5.31 14.80 -2.17
CA GLU A 234 5.91 13.82 -1.26
C GLU A 234 5.58 12.38 -1.65
N ILE A 235 4.34 12.13 -2.10
CA ILE A 235 3.95 10.80 -2.60
C ILE A 235 4.80 10.43 -3.82
N VAL A 236 4.89 11.32 -4.80
CA VAL A 236 5.69 11.12 -6.02
C VAL A 236 7.18 10.94 -5.68
N ARG A 237 7.73 11.74 -4.76
CA ARG A 237 9.10 11.59 -4.28
C ARG A 237 9.36 10.21 -3.68
N CYS A 238 8.43 9.67 -2.88
CA CYS A 238 8.59 8.33 -2.32
C CYS A 238 8.58 7.24 -3.41
N LEU A 239 7.68 7.35 -4.40
CA LEU A 239 7.63 6.39 -5.52
C LEU A 239 8.88 6.46 -6.41
N LEU A 240 9.40 7.65 -6.66
CA LEU A 240 10.62 7.78 -7.44
C LEU A 240 11.84 7.26 -6.67
N GLY A 241 11.88 7.45 -5.35
CA GLY A 241 13.00 6.99 -4.52
C GLY A 241 14.34 7.50 -5.06
N THR A 242 15.29 6.58 -5.29
CA THR A 242 16.57 6.83 -6.00
C THR A 242 16.53 6.39 -7.45
N GLU A 243 15.37 6.00 -7.97
CA GLU A 243 15.25 5.48 -9.31
C GLU A 243 15.35 6.59 -10.37
N ASN A 244 15.72 6.18 -11.60
CA ASN A 244 15.87 7.10 -12.70
C ASN A 244 14.52 7.75 -13.06
N VAL A 245 14.50 9.09 -13.12
CA VAL A 245 13.33 9.92 -13.44
C VAL A 245 12.67 9.52 -14.76
N HIS A 246 13.39 8.91 -15.71
CA HIS A 246 12.82 8.38 -16.95
C HIS A 246 11.77 7.26 -16.74
N LYS A 247 11.74 6.60 -15.57
CA LYS A 247 10.66 5.67 -15.21
C LYS A 247 9.32 6.36 -14.92
N SER A 248 9.30 7.69 -14.77
CA SER A 248 8.09 8.47 -14.50
C SER A 248 6.97 8.24 -15.52
N LEU A 249 7.30 7.95 -16.79
CA LEU A 249 6.30 7.60 -17.82
C LEU A 249 5.58 6.27 -17.50
N PHE A 250 6.33 5.27 -17.02
CA PHE A 250 5.75 4.00 -16.59
C PHE A 250 4.93 4.17 -15.31
N TYR A 251 5.37 5.04 -14.40
CA TYR A 251 4.61 5.37 -13.21
C TYR A 251 3.32 6.11 -13.54
N GLY A 252 3.31 7.00 -14.54
CA GLY A 252 2.09 7.59 -15.07
C GLY A 252 1.09 6.53 -15.56
N ALA A 253 1.54 5.57 -16.37
CA ALA A 253 0.71 4.45 -16.84
C ALA A 253 0.18 3.57 -15.68
N TYR A 254 1.02 3.29 -14.70
CA TYR A 254 0.65 2.54 -13.50
C TYR A 254 -0.39 3.28 -12.65
N LEU A 255 -0.21 4.58 -12.43
CA LEU A 255 -1.15 5.39 -11.65
C LEU A 255 -2.54 5.44 -12.29
N GLN A 256 -2.61 5.44 -13.62
CA GLN A 256 -3.88 5.31 -14.33
C GLN A 256 -4.56 3.98 -14.03
N LEU A 257 -3.82 2.86 -14.02
CA LEU A 257 -4.35 1.55 -13.63
C LEU A 257 -4.89 1.58 -12.18
N VAL A 258 -4.13 2.16 -11.25
CA VAL A 258 -4.53 2.30 -9.84
C VAL A 258 -5.81 3.13 -9.72
N GLY A 259 -5.91 4.27 -10.43
CA GLY A 259 -7.11 5.11 -10.44
C GLY A 259 -8.33 4.43 -11.07
N HIS A 260 -8.15 3.55 -12.06
CA HIS A 260 -9.24 2.73 -12.58
C HIS A 260 -9.71 1.68 -11.58
N ARG A 261 -8.77 0.99 -10.90
CA ARG A 261 -9.06 -0.05 -9.90
C ARG A 261 -9.71 0.52 -8.64
N TYR A 262 -9.31 1.72 -8.23
CA TYR A 262 -9.82 2.41 -7.04
C TYR A 262 -10.38 3.78 -7.45
N PRO A 263 -11.67 3.87 -7.80
CA PRO A 263 -12.27 5.12 -8.28
C PRO A 263 -12.10 6.32 -7.34
N THR A 264 -12.06 6.08 -6.02
CA THR A 264 -11.81 7.10 -4.99
C THR A 264 -10.43 7.75 -5.12
N LEU A 265 -9.47 7.07 -5.73
CA LEU A 265 -8.10 7.56 -5.94
C LEU A 265 -7.90 8.24 -7.30
N ARG A 266 -8.92 8.33 -8.17
CA ARG A 266 -8.77 8.90 -9.53
C ARG A 266 -8.17 10.29 -9.52
N LEU A 267 -8.69 11.18 -8.65
CA LEU A 267 -8.17 12.54 -8.55
C LEU A 267 -6.73 12.56 -8.05
N LEU A 268 -6.41 11.78 -7.01
CA LEU A 268 -5.07 11.70 -6.45
C LEU A 268 -4.05 11.17 -7.47
N THR A 269 -4.36 10.03 -8.10
CA THR A 269 -3.51 9.41 -9.12
C THR A 269 -3.31 10.29 -10.35
N SER A 270 -4.34 11.06 -10.76
CA SER A 270 -4.18 12.08 -11.81
C SER A 270 -3.22 13.17 -11.39
N LYS A 271 -3.40 13.78 -10.21
CA LYS A 271 -2.49 14.82 -9.69
C LYS A 271 -1.05 14.31 -9.57
N MET A 272 -0.86 13.06 -9.15
CA MET A 272 0.45 12.42 -9.07
C MET A 272 1.09 12.26 -10.46
N ARG A 273 0.31 11.82 -11.46
CA ARG A 273 0.78 11.74 -12.85
C ARG A 273 1.18 13.11 -13.39
N ASP A 274 0.37 14.13 -13.13
CA ASP A 274 0.68 15.51 -13.55
C ASP A 274 1.99 16.00 -12.90
N ALA A 275 2.20 15.72 -11.62
CA ALA A 275 3.44 16.06 -10.93
C ALA A 275 4.67 15.31 -11.49
N LEU A 276 4.53 14.02 -11.83
CA LEU A 276 5.58 13.25 -12.50
C LEU A 276 5.95 13.84 -13.86
N TYR A 277 4.95 14.21 -14.66
CA TYR A 277 5.18 14.78 -15.99
C TYR A 277 5.77 16.18 -15.91
N GLU A 278 5.31 17.01 -14.97
CA GLU A 278 5.94 18.31 -14.71
C GLU A 278 7.41 18.17 -14.35
N GLN A 279 7.78 17.17 -13.56
CA GLN A 279 9.18 16.90 -13.23
C GLN A 279 10.00 16.51 -14.47
N LEU A 280 9.47 15.61 -15.33
CA LEU A 280 10.12 15.25 -16.59
C LEU A 280 10.35 16.46 -17.50
N VAL A 281 9.38 17.38 -17.58
CA VAL A 281 9.52 18.58 -18.41
C VAL A 281 10.49 19.58 -17.77
N LYS A 282 10.39 19.88 -16.47
CA LYS A 282 11.17 20.95 -15.82
C LYS A 282 12.60 20.57 -15.47
N VAL A 283 12.80 19.34 -15.00
CA VAL A 283 14.08 18.92 -14.42
C VAL A 283 14.92 18.20 -15.46
N GLU A 284 14.29 17.30 -16.21
CA GLU A 284 15.00 16.46 -17.19
C GLU A 284 15.02 17.09 -18.59
N ASN A 285 14.34 18.22 -18.80
CA ASN A 285 14.13 18.83 -20.13
C ASN A 285 13.70 17.80 -21.18
N MET A 286 12.92 16.79 -20.77
CA MET A 286 12.50 15.74 -21.66
C MET A 286 11.49 16.32 -22.66
N SER A 287 11.66 15.97 -23.94
CA SER A 287 10.72 16.32 -25.00
C SER A 287 9.80 15.13 -25.33
N PRO A 288 8.62 15.36 -25.94
CA PRO A 288 7.73 14.29 -26.37
C PRO A 288 8.40 13.23 -27.26
N LEU A 289 9.29 13.66 -28.16
CA LEU A 289 10.07 12.74 -29.01
C LEU A 289 11.02 11.87 -28.18
N LEU A 290 11.70 12.45 -27.20
CA LEU A 290 12.62 11.71 -26.33
C LEU A 290 11.85 10.72 -25.44
N ALA A 291 10.71 11.13 -24.88
CA ALA A 291 9.81 10.26 -24.13
C ALA A 291 9.32 9.07 -24.96
N TYR A 292 8.89 9.31 -26.21
CA TYR A 292 8.52 8.27 -27.15
C TYR A 292 9.69 7.30 -27.41
N ARG A 293 10.88 7.83 -27.73
CA ARG A 293 12.07 7.02 -28.01
C ARG A 293 12.47 6.16 -26.82
N PHE A 294 12.42 6.73 -25.61
CA PHE A 294 12.70 6.02 -24.38
C PHE A 294 11.73 4.86 -24.15
N LEU A 295 10.41 5.13 -24.26
CA LEU A 295 9.42 4.07 -24.11
C LEU A 295 9.56 2.98 -25.17
N ARG A 296 9.75 3.36 -26.45
CA ARG A 296 9.99 2.41 -27.55
C ARG A 296 11.19 1.50 -27.28
N TRP A 297 12.30 2.07 -26.80
CA TRP A 297 13.49 1.30 -26.46
C TRP A 297 13.20 0.29 -25.34
N GLN A 298 12.51 0.73 -24.28
CA GLN A 298 12.22 -0.10 -23.11
C GLN A 298 11.27 -1.27 -23.40
N ILE A 299 10.24 -1.08 -24.23
CA ILE A 299 9.24 -2.13 -24.52
C ILE A 299 9.57 -2.95 -25.76
N GLY A 300 10.58 -2.57 -26.55
CA GLY A 300 11.01 -3.28 -27.75
C GLY A 300 10.02 -3.22 -28.91
N THR A 301 9.01 -2.36 -28.85
CA THR A 301 7.99 -2.20 -29.92
C THR A 301 7.62 -0.73 -30.11
N ASP A 302 7.05 -0.43 -31.27
CA ASP A 302 6.63 0.91 -31.63
C ASP A 302 5.36 1.30 -30.88
N VAL A 303 5.53 2.13 -29.83
CA VAL A 303 4.47 2.55 -28.91
C VAL A 303 3.28 3.19 -29.65
N LEU A 304 3.54 3.90 -30.76
CA LEU A 304 2.50 4.58 -31.53
C LEU A 304 1.63 3.63 -32.36
N LYS A 305 2.06 2.38 -32.55
CA LYS A 305 1.29 1.33 -33.23
C LYS A 305 0.46 0.48 -32.28
N LEU A 306 0.62 0.68 -30.97
CA LEU A 306 -0.17 -0.04 -29.98
C LEU A 306 -1.64 0.45 -30.01
N PRO A 307 -2.60 -0.38 -29.54
CA PRO A 307 -3.97 0.06 -29.36
C PRO A 307 -4.03 1.34 -28.52
N ARG A 308 -4.98 2.25 -28.81
CA ARG A 308 -5.19 3.47 -28.00
C ARG A 308 -5.52 3.18 -26.53
N SER A 309 -6.01 1.98 -26.24
CA SER A 309 -6.25 1.47 -24.90
C SER A 309 -4.99 0.91 -24.22
N ASP A 310 -3.85 0.81 -24.92
CA ASP A 310 -2.60 0.39 -24.33
C ASP A 310 -2.03 1.46 -23.39
N ARG A 311 -1.49 1.00 -22.26
CA ARG A 311 -0.98 1.88 -21.21
C ARG A 311 0.24 2.69 -21.64
N HIS A 312 1.10 2.16 -22.51
CA HIS A 312 2.30 2.85 -22.98
C HIS A 312 1.95 3.88 -24.05
N PHE A 313 0.99 3.57 -24.93
CA PHE A 313 0.43 4.55 -25.86
C PHE A 313 -0.15 5.74 -25.09
N ARG A 314 -1.00 5.46 -24.08
CA ARG A 314 -1.57 6.51 -23.22
C ARG A 314 -0.50 7.30 -22.47
N ALA A 315 0.57 6.67 -22.00
CA ALA A 315 1.67 7.38 -21.35
C ALA A 315 2.32 8.42 -22.29
N VAL A 316 2.62 8.05 -23.54
CA VAL A 316 3.16 9.00 -24.55
C VAL A 316 2.15 10.11 -24.84
N ARG A 317 0.88 9.76 -25.07
CA ARG A 317 -0.20 10.73 -25.31
C ARG A 317 -0.31 11.73 -24.17
N ASP A 318 -0.54 11.24 -22.95
CA ASP A 318 -0.81 12.08 -21.78
C ASP A 318 0.39 12.97 -21.46
N TYR A 319 1.61 12.45 -21.61
CA TYR A 319 2.82 13.24 -21.44
C TYR A 319 2.94 14.34 -22.52
N THR A 320 2.64 14.01 -23.78
CA THR A 320 2.69 14.98 -24.88
C THR A 320 1.66 16.08 -24.71
N LEU A 321 0.43 15.75 -24.30
CA LEU A 321 -0.60 16.74 -23.94
C LEU A 321 -0.12 17.65 -22.81
N LYS A 322 0.49 17.06 -21.78
CA LYS A 322 1.04 17.83 -20.66
C LYS A 322 2.19 18.75 -21.08
N TYR A 323 3.02 18.32 -22.01
CA TYR A 323 4.06 19.16 -22.60
C TYR A 323 3.46 20.29 -23.44
N ALA A 324 2.50 19.97 -24.31
CA ALA A 324 1.83 20.91 -25.21
C ALA A 324 1.06 22.01 -24.47
N SER A 325 0.34 21.65 -23.39
CA SER A 325 -0.39 22.61 -22.55
C SER A 325 0.49 23.67 -21.89
N ARG A 326 1.80 23.40 -21.75
CA ARG A 326 2.76 24.40 -21.26
C ARG A 326 3.21 25.38 -22.33
N ILE A 327 3.04 25.02 -23.58
CA ILE A 327 3.30 25.89 -24.71
C ILE A 327 2.13 26.86 -24.84
N ASP A 328 0.94 26.35 -25.15
CA ASP A 328 -0.33 27.06 -25.16
C ASP A 328 -1.50 26.09 -25.33
N SER A 329 -2.74 26.60 -25.22
CA SER A 329 -3.96 25.80 -25.36
C SER A 329 -4.22 25.29 -26.78
N LEU A 330 -3.67 25.97 -27.80
CA LEU A 330 -3.83 25.56 -29.20
C LEU A 330 -2.96 24.32 -29.46
N GLU A 331 -1.73 24.31 -28.96
CA GLU A 331 -0.83 23.15 -29.02
C GLU A 331 -1.41 21.94 -28.29
N GLU A 332 -2.03 22.14 -27.12
CA GLU A 332 -2.72 21.05 -26.42
C GLU A 332 -3.86 20.45 -27.26
N ALA A 333 -4.71 21.29 -27.86
CA ALA A 333 -5.80 20.82 -28.74
C ALA A 333 -5.26 20.12 -29.99
N MET A 334 -4.15 20.60 -30.57
CA MET A 334 -3.48 19.93 -31.69
C MET A 334 -2.92 18.57 -31.29
N ALA A 335 -2.27 18.45 -30.13
CA ALA A 335 -1.81 17.17 -29.61
C ALA A 335 -2.97 16.19 -29.45
N GLU A 336 -4.10 16.64 -28.88
CA GLU A 336 -5.29 15.80 -28.72
C GLU A 336 -5.79 15.27 -30.07
N TYR A 337 -5.97 16.17 -31.04
CA TYR A 337 -6.38 15.81 -32.40
C TYR A 337 -5.42 14.80 -33.05
N VAL A 338 -4.11 15.01 -32.90
CA VAL A 338 -3.07 14.13 -33.46
C VAL A 338 -3.19 12.70 -32.91
N PHE A 339 -3.31 12.53 -31.59
CA PHE A 339 -3.36 11.20 -30.98
C PHE A 339 -4.72 10.49 -31.19
N ASP A 340 -5.81 11.24 -31.31
CA ASP A 340 -7.15 10.65 -31.46
C ASP A 340 -7.48 10.31 -32.93
N HIS A 341 -6.94 11.05 -33.91
CA HIS A 341 -7.38 10.91 -35.30
C HIS A 341 -6.30 10.50 -36.31
N LEU A 342 -5.02 10.74 -36.04
CA LEU A 342 -3.98 10.56 -37.06
C LEU A 342 -3.34 9.17 -37.03
N THR A 343 -2.57 8.88 -38.09
CA THR A 343 -1.80 7.64 -38.22
C THR A 343 -0.50 7.69 -37.40
N PRO A 344 0.11 6.52 -37.05
CA PRO A 344 1.37 6.50 -36.31
C PRO A 344 2.51 7.32 -36.95
N SER A 345 2.57 7.35 -38.29
CA SER A 345 3.57 8.15 -39.02
C SER A 345 3.35 9.65 -38.84
N GLN A 346 2.09 10.11 -38.87
CA GLN A 346 1.74 11.51 -38.62
C GLN A 346 1.97 11.89 -37.15
N MET A 347 1.64 11.01 -36.20
CA MET A 347 1.96 11.22 -34.79
C MET A 347 3.46 11.39 -34.57
N TYR A 348 4.29 10.54 -35.18
CA TYR A 348 5.74 10.64 -35.07
C TYR A 348 6.27 11.99 -35.61
N LYS A 349 5.79 12.44 -36.77
CA LYS A 349 6.15 13.76 -37.33
C LYS A 349 5.75 14.91 -36.39
N TYR A 350 4.58 14.81 -35.76
CA TYR A 350 4.16 15.79 -34.77
C TYR A 350 5.08 15.82 -33.55
N LEU A 351 5.46 14.64 -33.02
CA LEU A 351 6.42 14.52 -31.92
C LEU A 351 7.76 15.17 -32.27
N GLU A 352 8.26 15.00 -33.49
CA GLU A 352 9.48 15.68 -33.96
C GLU A 352 9.31 17.21 -33.99
N SER A 353 8.21 17.70 -34.56
CA SER A 353 7.91 19.14 -34.67
C SER A 353 7.81 19.82 -33.30
N ILE A 354 6.99 19.28 -32.39
CA ILE A 354 6.77 19.87 -31.07
C ILE A 354 8.04 19.82 -30.20
N SER A 355 8.91 18.84 -30.43
CA SER A 355 10.15 18.67 -29.68
C SER A 355 11.31 19.53 -30.17
N THR A 356 11.21 20.11 -31.37
CA THR A 356 12.28 20.90 -32.01
C THR A 356 11.99 22.39 -31.99
N ASN A 357 10.72 22.79 -32.00
CA ASN A 357 10.36 24.18 -32.24
C ASN A 357 10.46 25.13 -31.04
N ARG A 358 10.67 24.67 -29.79
CA ARG A 358 10.63 25.55 -28.59
C ARG A 358 11.50 25.09 -27.40
N THR A 359 12.81 24.92 -27.61
CA THR A 359 13.83 25.24 -26.58
C THR A 359 14.20 26.70 -26.70
#